data_AF-A0A4Q4T0Y7-F1
#
_entry.id   AF-A0A4Q4T0Y7-F1
#
_cell.length_a   1.000
_cell.length_b   1.000
_cell.length_c   1.000
_cell.angle_alpha   90.00
_cell.angle_beta   90.00
_cell.angle_gamma   90.00
#
_symmetry.space_group_name_H-M   'P 1'
#
loop_
_entity.id
_entity.type
_entity.pdbx_description
1 polymer ?
#
loop_
_entity_poly.entity_id
_entity_poly.type
_entity_poly.pdbx_seq_one_letter_code
_entity_poly.pdbx_strand_id
1 'polypeptide(L)'
;MAETNNSQRPFGVGTGNESFGEVNVQSLPLHRFWSANDAVDMSNSTITSAGHNLNGTAFHGSFAPIAQRRKVIHKKPWYRRKEYFTDGWLDAHIWRAGIIEGVGTFCLVYLLAQFGMSLMNYGTVQTGAYIGLFCWAMLAVLVYCLAPASGAHMNCMVTFTTVLCGLCPLSRGVIYMIFQLVGASLAGGVMVGSWGVERTLEYQGTGCFYDSSVLTTGQVLIMESAADFIILFLVFGVGLDPRQSHVFGPHLVPALVGLSFGVVAFVNSATAPGYGGANMNPAKCFGFAVATQDFSTQWIWWVAGLTGSLFQAILYNFNPPWVVPDENTPGGKPRAP
;
A
#
# COMPACT_ATOMS: atom_id res chain seq x y z
N MET A 1 18.88 -22.77 -62.59
CA MET A 1 20.17 -22.07 -62.41
C MET A 1 19.90 -21.00 -61.35
N ALA A 2 20.06 -21.28 -60.04
CA ALA A 2 21.34 -21.30 -59.30
C ALA A 2 22.08 -19.94 -59.48
N GLU A 3 22.42 -19.15 -58.47
CA GLU A 3 22.89 -19.48 -57.12
C GLU A 3 22.79 -18.26 -56.17
N THR A 4 22.74 -18.56 -54.88
CA THR A 4 22.82 -17.70 -53.70
C THR A 4 24.17 -16.99 -53.53
N ASN A 5 24.21 -15.82 -52.88
CA ASN A 5 25.18 -15.63 -51.79
C ASN A 5 24.82 -14.53 -50.78
N ASN A 6 24.91 -14.94 -49.53
CA ASN A 6 24.75 -14.23 -48.28
C ASN A 6 26.15 -13.90 -47.76
N SER A 7 26.40 -12.69 -47.25
CA SER A 7 27.49 -12.51 -46.27
C SER A 7 27.25 -11.32 -45.35
N GLN A 8 26.92 -11.69 -44.11
CA GLN A 8 27.06 -10.89 -42.91
C GLN A 8 28.50 -10.40 -42.78
N ARG A 9 28.69 -9.13 -42.39
CA ARG A 9 30.01 -8.63 -41.95
C ARG A 9 30.17 -8.86 -40.45
N PRO A 10 31.36 -9.29 -39.99
CA PRO A 10 31.61 -9.61 -38.59
C PRO A 10 31.84 -8.34 -37.75
N PHE A 11 31.41 -8.39 -36.49
CA PHE A 11 31.85 -7.45 -35.46
C PHE A 11 33.36 -7.66 -35.22
N GLY A 12 34.16 -6.69 -35.66
CA GLY A 12 35.57 -6.59 -35.33
C GLY A 12 35.76 -6.01 -33.93
N VAL A 13 36.40 -6.77 -33.05
CA VAL A 13 36.92 -6.31 -31.77
C VAL A 13 38.12 -5.41 -32.05
N GLY A 14 37.94 -4.09 -31.87
CA GLY A 14 39.02 -3.11 -31.92
C GLY A 14 39.58 -2.87 -30.52
N THR A 15 40.80 -3.30 -30.28
CA THR A 15 41.60 -2.97 -29.09
C THR A 15 42.15 -1.54 -29.24
N GLY A 16 41.48 -0.57 -28.62
CA GLY A 16 41.95 0.80 -28.48
C GLY A 16 42.23 1.10 -27.01
N ASN A 17 43.51 1.28 -26.66
CA ASN A 17 43.95 1.79 -25.37
C ASN A 17 43.57 3.27 -25.24
N GLU A 18 42.51 3.57 -24.51
CA GLU A 18 42.30 4.91 -23.96
C GLU A 18 42.52 4.85 -22.44
N SER A 19 43.60 5.49 -22.01
CA SER A 19 43.96 5.65 -20.60
C SER A 19 42.96 6.58 -19.91
N PHE A 20 41.96 6.02 -19.26
CA PHE A 20 41.16 6.72 -18.26
C PHE A 20 42.03 6.96 -17.02
N GLY A 21 42.29 8.23 -16.72
CA GLY A 21 42.93 8.65 -15.48
C GLY A 21 42.13 8.18 -14.27
N GLU A 22 42.81 7.59 -13.30
CA GLU A 22 42.24 7.21 -12.02
C GLU A 22 41.64 8.44 -11.32
N VAL A 23 40.31 8.51 -11.29
CA VAL A 23 39.61 9.42 -10.37
C VAL A 23 39.61 8.74 -9.01
N ASN A 24 40.40 9.29 -8.09
CA ASN A 24 40.51 8.82 -6.71
C ASN A 24 39.18 9.08 -5.94
N VAL A 25 38.35 8.04 -5.80
CA VAL A 25 37.03 8.08 -5.13
C VAL A 25 37.14 7.98 -3.60
N GLN A 26 38.10 8.66 -2.97
CA GLN A 26 38.28 8.64 -1.50
C GLN A 26 38.00 9.97 -0.78
N SER A 27 37.36 10.97 -1.41
CA SER A 27 37.10 12.27 -0.74
C SER A 27 35.68 12.84 -0.82
N LEU A 28 34.68 12.04 -1.22
CA LEU A 28 33.27 12.48 -1.14
C LEU A 28 32.65 12.06 0.21
N PRO A 29 32.10 12.97 1.02
CA PRO A 29 31.52 12.66 2.32
C PRO A 29 30.12 12.05 2.15
N LEU A 30 30.06 10.81 1.67
CA LEU A 30 28.82 10.01 1.58
C LEU A 30 28.49 9.24 2.88
N HIS A 31 29.30 9.38 3.92
CA HIS A 31 29.20 8.58 5.15
C HIS A 31 28.30 9.15 6.26
N ARG A 32 27.51 10.20 5.99
CA ARG A 32 26.71 10.90 7.02
C ARG A 32 25.19 10.86 6.85
N PHE A 33 24.65 10.04 5.95
CA PHE A 33 23.20 9.96 5.78
C PHE A 33 22.55 8.68 6.31
N TRP A 34 23.30 7.59 6.53
CA TRP A 34 22.76 6.35 7.09
C TRP A 34 23.84 5.58 7.87
N SER A 35 24.11 5.98 9.11
CA SER A 35 24.83 5.12 10.06
C SER A 35 23.82 4.16 10.70
N ALA A 36 23.96 2.86 10.41
CA ALA A 36 23.22 1.79 11.06
C ALA A 36 23.61 1.57 12.54
N ASN A 37 24.45 2.44 13.12
CA ASN A 37 24.92 2.35 14.50
C ASN A 37 24.19 3.28 15.49
N ASP A 38 23.19 4.06 15.05
CA ASP A 38 22.31 4.83 15.95
C ASP A 38 21.12 3.99 16.46
N ALA A 39 21.24 2.67 16.41
CA ALA A 39 20.41 1.78 17.20
C ALA A 39 20.79 1.98 18.68
N VAL A 40 20.20 3.00 19.30
CA VAL A 40 20.20 3.16 20.76
C VAL A 40 19.74 1.83 21.35
N ASP A 41 20.63 1.21 22.12
CA ASP A 41 20.37 0.04 22.93
C ASP A 41 19.29 0.40 23.98
N MET A 42 18.02 0.26 23.59
CA MET A 42 16.85 0.52 24.41
C MET A 42 16.47 -0.71 25.25
N SER A 43 17.42 -1.59 25.57
CA SER A 43 17.17 -2.79 26.37
C SER A 43 16.84 -2.51 27.84
N ASN A 44 16.86 -1.24 28.32
CA ASN A 44 16.69 -0.97 29.76
C ASN A 44 15.90 0.29 30.16
N SER A 45 15.03 0.84 29.31
CA SER A 45 14.19 1.98 29.71
C SER A 45 12.72 1.58 29.88
N THR A 46 12.36 1.13 31.09
CA THR A 46 10.96 1.11 31.55
C THR A 46 10.51 2.55 31.82
N ILE A 47 10.28 3.32 30.75
CA ILE A 47 9.72 4.66 30.88
C ILE A 47 8.21 4.52 31.04
N THR A 48 7.77 4.61 32.29
CA THR A 48 6.38 4.91 32.64
C THR A 48 6.10 6.37 32.27
N SER A 49 5.86 6.68 31.00
CA SER A 49 5.43 8.04 30.63
C SER A 49 3.92 8.17 30.86
N ALA A 50 3.57 8.71 32.02
CA ALA A 50 2.41 9.57 32.08
C ALA A 50 2.70 10.83 31.24
N GLY A 51 1.84 11.14 30.26
CA GLY A 51 1.87 12.41 29.54
C GLY A 51 2.13 12.30 28.04
N HIS A 52 1.13 12.73 27.28
CA HIS A 52 1.13 13.17 25.87
C HIS A 52 2.47 13.12 25.13
N ASN A 53 2.55 12.24 24.14
CA ASN A 53 3.11 12.48 22.79
C ASN A 53 3.03 11.16 22.03
N LEU A 54 2.04 11.03 21.14
CA LEU A 54 2.16 10.07 20.06
C LEU A 54 3.39 10.49 19.25
N ASN A 55 4.55 9.86 19.45
CA ASN A 55 5.65 10.05 18.51
C ASN A 55 5.12 9.62 17.14
N GLY A 56 4.94 10.57 16.21
CA GLY A 56 4.40 10.32 14.87
C GLY A 56 5.16 9.30 14.02
N THR A 57 6.27 8.75 14.51
CA THR A 57 7.05 7.66 13.90
C THR A 57 6.62 6.26 14.31
N ALA A 58 5.99 6.07 15.49
CA ALA A 58 5.57 4.76 15.99
C ALA A 58 4.04 4.63 16.01
N PHE A 59 3.52 3.53 15.45
CA PHE A 59 2.11 3.14 15.54
C PHE A 59 1.91 1.69 15.12
N HIS A 60 0.92 1.02 15.71
CA HIS A 60 0.70 -0.40 15.53
C HIS A 60 0.22 -0.78 14.13
N GLY A 61 -0.45 0.13 13.42
CA GLY A 61 -0.94 -0.09 12.06
C GLY A 61 0.13 0.02 10.98
N SER A 62 1.41 0.16 11.30
CA SER A 62 2.47 0.29 10.30
C SER A 62 2.89 -1.08 9.73
N PHE A 63 3.12 -1.20 8.42
CA PHE A 63 3.78 -2.39 7.85
C PHE A 63 5.27 -2.50 8.23
N ALA A 64 5.87 -1.48 8.88
CA ALA A 64 7.23 -1.56 9.40
C ALA A 64 7.24 -2.06 10.85
N PRO A 65 7.88 -3.22 11.15
CA PRO A 65 7.89 -3.76 12.51
C PRO A 65 8.58 -2.86 13.54
N ILE A 66 9.54 -2.03 13.12
CA ILE A 66 10.20 -1.08 14.03
C ILE A 66 9.17 -0.08 14.59
N ALA A 67 8.22 0.37 13.78
CA ALA A 67 7.15 1.26 14.21
C ALA A 67 6.10 0.56 15.08
N GLN A 68 5.99 -0.77 15.00
CA GLN A 68 5.09 -1.60 15.81
C GLN A 68 5.67 -1.97 17.19
N ARG A 69 7.01 -2.00 17.35
CA ARG A 69 7.72 -2.51 18.54
C ARG A 69 7.52 -1.68 19.82
N ARG A 70 7.10 -0.41 19.74
CA ARG A 70 6.99 0.42 20.94
C ARG A 70 5.76 0.01 21.75
N LYS A 71 5.99 -0.71 22.86
CA LYS A 71 4.98 -1.21 23.79
C LYS A 71 4.36 -0.05 24.58
N VAL A 72 3.28 0.55 24.08
CA VAL A 72 2.44 1.46 24.88
C VAL A 72 1.25 0.65 25.40
N ILE A 73 1.27 0.30 26.68
CA ILE A 73 0.15 -0.39 27.33
C ILE A 73 -0.86 0.66 27.77
N HIS A 74 -2.07 0.61 27.21
CA HIS A 74 -3.15 1.51 27.63
C HIS A 74 -4.09 0.83 28.63
N LYS A 75 -4.57 1.60 29.61
CA LYS A 75 -5.52 1.10 30.63
C LYS A 75 -6.96 0.99 30.13
N LYS A 76 -7.31 1.75 29.08
CA LYS A 76 -8.65 1.79 28.48
C LYS A 76 -8.55 1.34 27.02
N PRO A 77 -9.58 0.64 26.51
CA PRO A 77 -9.63 0.29 25.10
C PRO A 77 -9.62 1.55 24.24
N TRP A 78 -9.05 1.45 23.04
CA TRP A 78 -8.81 2.58 22.14
C TRP A 78 -10.04 3.48 21.91
N TYR A 79 -11.23 2.91 21.77
CA TYR A 79 -12.47 3.67 21.52
C TYR A 79 -12.95 4.49 22.72
N ARG A 80 -12.38 4.31 23.92
CA ARG A 80 -12.64 5.13 25.12
C ARG A 80 -11.52 6.14 25.43
N ARG A 81 -10.47 6.19 24.60
CA ARG A 81 -9.32 7.10 24.78
C ARG A 81 -9.57 8.40 24.02
N LYS A 82 -9.66 9.52 24.72
CA LYS A 82 -9.84 10.83 24.08
C LYS A 82 -8.63 11.17 23.19
N GLU A 83 -7.43 10.82 23.67
CA GLU A 83 -6.17 11.10 23.00
C GLU A 83 -6.10 10.44 21.61
N TYR A 84 -6.74 9.28 21.43
CA TYR A 84 -6.81 8.58 20.14
C TYR A 84 -7.49 9.41 19.05
N PHE A 85 -8.43 10.27 19.44
CA PHE A 85 -9.21 11.13 18.54
C PHE A 85 -8.65 12.56 18.44
N THR A 86 -8.02 13.07 19.51
CA THR A 86 -7.64 14.48 19.61
C THR A 86 -6.16 14.76 19.39
N ASP A 87 -5.28 13.78 19.52
CA ASP A 87 -3.84 14.04 19.48
C ASP A 87 -3.27 13.85 18.07
N GLY A 88 -2.17 14.54 17.77
CA GLY A 88 -1.39 14.34 16.53
C GLY A 88 -1.80 15.20 15.32
N TRP A 89 -2.88 15.98 15.39
CA TRP A 89 -3.30 16.85 14.28
C TRP A 89 -2.25 17.87 13.84
N LEU A 90 -1.37 18.30 14.75
CA LEU A 90 -0.29 19.26 14.48
C LEU A 90 1.10 18.59 14.49
N ASP A 91 1.19 17.26 14.59
CA ASP A 91 2.47 16.56 14.60
C ASP A 91 3.07 16.53 13.18
N ALA A 92 4.17 17.26 13.00
CA ALA A 92 4.88 17.34 11.73
C ALA A 92 5.31 15.96 11.18
N HIS A 93 5.57 14.97 12.02
CA HIS A 93 5.91 13.61 11.57
C HIS A 93 4.71 12.93 10.90
N ILE A 94 3.50 13.12 11.42
CA ILE A 94 2.27 12.57 10.83
C ILE A 94 2.01 13.20 9.46
N TRP A 95 2.18 14.52 9.35
CA TRP A 95 2.05 15.23 8.06
C TRP A 95 3.10 14.79 7.04
N ARG A 96 4.38 14.66 7.45
CA ARG A 96 5.44 14.12 6.59
C ARG A 96 5.11 12.71 6.12
N ALA A 97 4.64 11.85 7.02
CA ALA A 97 4.22 10.50 6.67
C ALA A 97 3.01 10.51 5.71
N GLY A 98 2.06 11.43 5.89
CA GLY A 98 0.96 11.67 4.94
C GLY A 98 1.47 12.02 3.54
N ILE A 99 2.43 12.93 3.41
CA ILE A 99 3.05 13.27 2.11
C ILE A 99 3.67 12.02 1.46
N ILE A 100 4.38 11.20 2.25
CA ILE A 100 4.98 9.95 1.77
C ILE A 100 3.91 8.96 1.29
N GLU A 101 2.78 8.84 2.00
CA GLU A 101 1.61 8.06 1.58
C GLU A 101 1.04 8.57 0.26
N GLY A 102 0.95 9.89 0.08
CA GLY A 102 0.52 10.51 -1.17
C GLY A 102 1.45 10.19 -2.34
N VAL A 103 2.77 10.27 -2.15
CA VAL A 103 3.76 9.88 -3.17
C VAL A 103 3.66 8.37 -3.47
N GLY A 104 3.48 7.54 -2.45
CA GLY A 104 3.28 6.11 -2.61
C GLY A 104 2.03 5.78 -3.42
N THR A 105 0.90 6.40 -3.09
CA THR A 105 -0.36 6.21 -3.84
C THR A 105 -0.26 6.77 -5.26
N PHE A 106 0.43 7.89 -5.48
CA PHE A 106 0.73 8.38 -6.83
C PHE A 106 1.45 7.30 -7.65
N CYS A 107 2.55 6.76 -7.13
CA CYS A 107 3.32 5.72 -7.80
C CYS A 107 2.47 4.47 -8.05
N LEU A 108 1.70 4.04 -7.05
CA LEU A 108 0.81 2.88 -7.14
C LEU A 108 -0.20 3.02 -8.29
N VAL A 109 -0.95 4.14 -8.31
CA VAL A 109 -2.01 4.37 -9.28
C VAL A 109 -1.42 4.55 -10.69
N TYR A 110 -0.37 5.36 -10.81
CA TYR A 110 0.27 5.63 -12.10
C TYR A 110 0.90 4.37 -12.71
N LEU A 111 1.65 3.58 -11.94
CA LEU A 111 2.30 2.36 -12.43
C LEU A 111 1.27 1.29 -12.82
N LEU A 112 0.20 1.12 -12.04
CA LEU A 112 -0.88 0.20 -12.39
C LEU A 112 -1.58 0.59 -13.68
N ALA A 113 -1.83 1.89 -13.86
CA ALA A 113 -2.45 2.42 -15.06
C ALA A 113 -1.54 2.23 -16.29
N GLN A 114 -0.25 2.54 -16.17
CA GLN A 114 0.73 2.33 -17.24
C GLN A 114 0.91 0.86 -17.62
N PHE A 115 0.88 -0.03 -16.63
CA PHE A 115 0.97 -1.46 -16.88
C PHE A 115 -0.24 -1.96 -17.67
N GLY A 116 -1.46 -1.59 -17.27
CA GLY A 116 -2.66 -1.96 -18.01
C GLY A 116 -2.70 -1.36 -19.43
N MET A 117 -2.29 -0.10 -19.61
CA MET A 117 -2.12 0.49 -20.93
C MET A 117 -1.15 -0.29 -21.82
N SER A 118 -0.04 -0.74 -21.26
CA SER A 118 0.96 -1.54 -21.98
C SER A 118 0.37 -2.88 -22.43
N LEU A 119 -0.38 -3.56 -21.56
CA LEU A 119 -1.05 -4.83 -21.91
C LEU A 119 -2.06 -4.67 -23.04
N MET A 120 -2.83 -3.57 -23.04
CA MET A 120 -3.77 -3.27 -24.12
C MET A 120 -3.05 -3.06 -25.45
N ASN A 121 -1.96 -2.28 -25.46
CA ASN A 121 -1.17 -2.04 -26.67
C ASN A 121 -0.54 -3.31 -27.24
N TYR A 122 -0.18 -4.27 -26.38
CA TYR A 122 0.34 -5.56 -26.81
C TYR A 122 -0.75 -6.55 -27.24
N GLY A 123 -2.03 -6.21 -27.14
CA GLY A 123 -3.14 -7.11 -27.48
C GLY A 123 -3.14 -8.38 -26.61
N THR A 124 -2.74 -8.25 -25.35
CA THR A 124 -2.56 -9.41 -24.46
C THR A 124 -3.92 -10.03 -24.11
N VAL A 125 -4.08 -11.34 -24.35
CA VAL A 125 -5.36 -12.04 -24.09
C VAL A 125 -5.50 -12.47 -22.63
N GLN A 126 -4.41 -12.89 -21.98
CA GLN A 126 -4.40 -13.38 -20.58
C GLN A 126 -4.03 -12.28 -19.58
N THR A 127 -4.70 -11.12 -19.65
CA THR A 127 -4.37 -9.93 -18.85
C THR A 127 -4.37 -10.18 -17.34
N GLY A 128 -5.26 -11.03 -16.84
CA GLY A 128 -5.41 -11.32 -15.42
C GLY A 128 -4.14 -11.81 -14.72
N ALA A 129 -3.45 -12.80 -15.31
CA ALA A 129 -2.23 -13.38 -14.72
C ALA A 129 -1.10 -12.35 -14.63
N TYR A 130 -0.96 -11.53 -15.67
CA TYR A 130 0.02 -10.45 -15.71
C TYR A 130 -0.30 -9.36 -14.68
N ILE A 131 -1.57 -8.97 -14.53
CA ILE A 131 -2.00 -8.01 -13.51
C ILE A 131 -1.70 -8.53 -12.11
N GLY A 132 -2.02 -9.81 -11.82
CA GLY A 132 -1.74 -10.40 -10.51
C GLY A 132 -0.25 -10.41 -10.17
N LEU A 133 0.59 -10.86 -11.09
CA LEU A 133 2.05 -10.90 -10.91
C LEU A 133 2.63 -9.49 -10.74
N PHE A 134 2.17 -8.53 -11.54
CA PHE A 134 2.61 -7.15 -11.45
C PHE A 134 2.19 -6.51 -10.13
N CYS A 135 0.92 -6.65 -9.72
CA CYS A 135 0.41 -6.17 -8.44
C CYS A 135 1.23 -6.74 -7.28
N TRP A 136 1.59 -8.03 -7.32
CA TRP A 136 2.44 -8.63 -6.31
C TRP A 136 3.81 -7.96 -6.23
N ALA A 137 4.57 -7.95 -7.33
CA ALA A 137 5.93 -7.44 -7.34
C ALA A 137 5.97 -5.94 -7.02
N MET A 138 5.10 -5.15 -7.65
CA MET A 138 5.05 -3.70 -7.49
C MET A 138 4.68 -3.32 -6.06
N LEU A 139 3.61 -3.89 -5.48
CA LEU A 139 3.20 -3.53 -4.12
C LEU A 139 4.24 -3.96 -3.09
N ALA A 140 4.87 -5.13 -3.26
CA ALA A 140 5.95 -5.54 -2.37
C ALA A 140 7.08 -4.51 -2.34
N VAL A 141 7.53 -4.06 -3.52
CA VAL A 141 8.58 -3.04 -3.65
C VAL A 141 8.15 -1.71 -3.03
N LEU A 142 6.94 -1.23 -3.31
CA LEU A 142 6.44 0.02 -2.73
C LEU A 142 6.36 -0.05 -1.20
N VAL A 143 5.87 -1.18 -0.65
CA VAL A 143 5.84 -1.38 0.80
C VAL A 143 7.25 -1.40 1.38
N TYR A 144 8.23 -2.06 0.74
CA TYR A 144 9.63 -1.98 1.18
C TYR A 144 10.16 -0.55 1.23
N CYS A 145 9.88 0.26 0.20
CA CYS A 145 10.35 1.64 0.12
C CYS A 145 9.71 2.55 1.18
N LEU A 146 8.42 2.38 1.44
CA LEU A 146 7.61 3.35 2.17
C LEU A 146 7.37 2.96 3.64
N ALA A 147 7.45 1.68 3.97
CA ALA A 147 7.10 1.19 5.30
C ALA A 147 7.92 1.85 6.41
N PRO A 148 9.26 2.04 6.28
CA PRO A 148 10.04 2.71 7.33
C PRO A 148 9.63 4.16 7.58
N ALA A 149 9.09 4.85 6.58
CA ALA A 149 8.76 6.28 6.66
C ALA A 149 7.31 6.54 7.07
N SER A 150 6.37 5.74 6.57
CA SER A 150 4.93 5.98 6.73
C SER A 150 4.15 4.75 7.20
N GLY A 151 4.73 3.56 7.17
CA GLY A 151 3.99 2.32 7.33
C GLY A 151 3.26 1.85 6.09
N ALA A 152 3.33 2.57 4.97
CA ALA A 152 2.99 2.13 3.60
C ALA A 152 1.57 1.60 3.38
N HIS A 153 0.55 2.30 3.85
CA HIS A 153 -0.84 1.89 3.60
C HIS A 153 -1.21 2.03 2.12
N MET A 154 -0.88 3.18 1.52
CA MET A 154 -1.16 3.60 0.13
C MET A 154 -2.61 3.40 -0.35
N ASN A 155 -3.52 3.18 0.60
CA ASN A 155 -4.87 2.71 0.36
C ASN A 155 -5.78 3.26 1.48
N CYS A 156 -6.82 3.97 1.05
CA CYS A 156 -7.77 4.58 1.98
C CYS A 156 -8.51 3.54 2.83
N MET A 157 -8.83 2.37 2.27
CA MET A 157 -9.54 1.31 3.01
C MET A 157 -8.63 0.57 3.97
N VAL A 158 -7.36 0.33 3.62
CA VAL A 158 -6.37 -0.17 4.60
C VAL A 158 -6.25 0.80 5.76
N THR A 159 -6.08 2.09 5.46
CA THR A 159 -5.97 3.15 6.46
C THR A 159 -7.21 3.24 7.34
N PHE A 160 -8.38 3.33 6.74
CA PHE A 160 -9.65 3.39 7.46
C PHE A 160 -9.84 2.18 8.37
N THR A 161 -9.56 0.96 7.88
CA THR A 161 -9.67 -0.27 8.67
C THR A 161 -8.69 -0.27 9.85
N THR A 162 -7.45 0.19 9.67
CA THR A 162 -6.49 0.29 10.78
C THR A 162 -6.93 1.29 11.86
N VAL A 163 -7.69 2.33 11.50
CA VAL A 163 -8.35 3.23 12.47
C VAL A 163 -9.48 2.51 13.20
N LEU A 164 -10.35 1.78 12.47
CA LEU A 164 -11.43 1.00 13.10
C LEU A 164 -10.93 -0.13 14.02
N CYS A 165 -9.72 -0.62 13.79
CA CYS A 165 -9.06 -1.64 14.61
C CYS A 165 -8.25 -1.06 15.78
N GLY A 166 -8.19 0.27 15.95
CA GLY A 166 -7.41 0.89 17.03
C GLY A 166 -5.89 0.91 16.81
N LEU A 167 -5.42 0.54 15.60
CA LEU A 167 -4.01 0.38 15.27
C LEU A 167 -3.37 1.67 14.72
N CYS A 168 -4.18 2.55 14.15
CA CYS A 168 -3.75 3.85 13.64
C CYS A 168 -4.57 4.98 14.29
N PRO A 169 -3.96 5.95 15.01
CA PRO A 169 -4.68 7.10 15.56
C PRO A 169 -5.52 7.83 14.51
N LEU A 170 -6.65 8.41 14.92
CA LEU A 170 -7.60 9.01 13.98
C LEU A 170 -6.94 10.13 13.14
N SER A 171 -6.15 11.00 13.77
CA SER A 171 -5.46 12.10 13.10
C SER A 171 -4.56 11.60 11.95
N ARG A 172 -3.71 10.59 12.22
CA ARG A 172 -2.87 9.96 11.19
C ARG A 172 -3.72 9.34 10.09
N GLY A 173 -4.77 8.60 10.44
CA GLY A 173 -5.64 7.96 9.45
C GLY A 173 -6.32 8.95 8.50
N VAL A 174 -6.85 10.06 9.03
CA VAL A 174 -7.48 11.11 8.22
C VAL A 174 -6.47 11.80 7.32
N ILE A 175 -5.30 12.17 7.87
CA ILE A 175 -4.22 12.80 7.09
C ILE A 175 -3.77 11.88 5.96
N TYR A 176 -3.58 10.59 6.23
CA TYR A 176 -3.21 9.60 5.21
C TYR A 176 -4.23 9.53 4.09
N MET A 177 -5.53 9.39 4.40
CA MET A 177 -6.57 9.32 3.37
C MET A 177 -6.59 10.58 2.49
N ILE A 178 -6.43 11.77 3.08
CA ILE A 178 -6.36 13.03 2.31
C ILE A 178 -5.18 12.99 1.32
N PHE A 179 -3.97 12.69 1.80
CA PHE A 179 -2.80 12.68 0.93
C PHE A 179 -2.82 11.53 -0.09
N GLN A 180 -3.37 10.37 0.25
CA GLN A 180 -3.58 9.26 -0.69
C GLN A 180 -4.50 9.70 -1.85
N LEU A 181 -5.59 10.42 -1.56
CA LEU A 181 -6.48 10.97 -2.59
C LEU A 181 -5.79 12.05 -3.43
N VAL A 182 -4.98 12.92 -2.81
CA VAL A 182 -4.17 13.91 -3.54
C VAL A 182 -3.18 13.21 -4.48
N GLY A 183 -2.46 12.20 -3.98
CA GLY A 183 -1.52 11.41 -4.77
C GLY A 183 -2.19 10.70 -5.95
N ALA A 184 -3.34 10.07 -5.72
CA ALA A 184 -4.12 9.44 -6.78
C ALA A 184 -4.62 10.44 -7.83
N SER A 185 -5.05 11.63 -7.41
CA SER A 185 -5.49 12.71 -8.30
C SER A 185 -4.34 13.21 -9.17
N LEU A 186 -3.16 13.38 -8.59
CA LEU A 186 -1.95 13.75 -9.34
C LEU A 186 -1.58 12.68 -10.37
N ALA A 187 -1.73 11.40 -10.04
CA ALA A 187 -1.50 10.31 -11.00
C ALA A 187 -2.47 10.41 -12.18
N GLY A 188 -3.76 10.65 -11.91
CA GLY A 188 -4.76 10.89 -12.94
C GLY A 188 -4.41 12.07 -13.85
N GLY A 189 -3.98 13.20 -13.28
CA GLY A 189 -3.54 14.37 -14.06
C GLY A 189 -2.31 14.09 -14.94
N VAL A 190 -1.32 13.36 -14.40
CA VAL A 190 -0.13 12.95 -15.17
C VAL A 190 -0.49 11.97 -16.28
N MET A 191 -1.47 11.08 -16.09
CA MET A 191 -1.96 10.19 -17.14
C MET A 191 -2.58 10.98 -18.30
N VAL A 192 -3.46 11.94 -18.01
CA VAL A 192 -4.04 12.82 -19.05
C VAL A 192 -2.94 13.58 -19.79
N GLY A 193 -1.97 14.14 -19.06
CA GLY A 193 -0.87 14.90 -19.66
C GLY A 193 0.09 14.05 -20.49
N SER A 194 0.29 12.78 -20.16
CA SER A 194 1.26 11.89 -20.83
C SER A 194 0.65 11.06 -21.96
N TRP A 195 -0.62 10.68 -21.86
CA TRP A 195 -1.32 9.85 -22.85
C TRP A 195 -2.16 10.65 -23.84
N GLY A 196 -2.57 11.86 -23.44
CA GLY A 196 -3.62 12.62 -24.11
C GLY A 196 -5.02 12.17 -23.69
N VAL A 197 -5.99 13.09 -23.79
CA VAL A 197 -7.36 12.91 -23.29
C VAL A 197 -8.05 11.69 -23.90
N GLU A 198 -7.99 11.53 -25.23
CA GLU A 198 -8.66 10.44 -25.94
C GLU A 198 -8.22 9.07 -25.44
N ARG A 199 -6.91 8.88 -25.28
CA ARG A 199 -6.33 7.62 -24.81
C ARG A 199 -6.64 7.35 -23.34
N THR A 200 -6.71 8.39 -22.52
CA THR A 200 -7.14 8.25 -21.11
C THR A 200 -8.61 7.83 -21.02
N LEU A 201 -9.49 8.32 -21.90
CA LEU A 201 -10.91 7.94 -21.93
C LEU A 201 -11.13 6.53 -22.48
N GLU A 202 -10.31 6.11 -23.45
CA GLU A 202 -10.34 4.73 -23.96
C GLU A 202 -9.95 3.73 -22.86
N TYR A 203 -9.05 4.12 -21.95
CA TYR A 203 -8.65 3.28 -20.85
C TYR A 203 -9.68 3.22 -19.73
N GLN A 204 -10.41 2.11 -19.67
CA GLN A 204 -11.48 1.92 -18.69
C GLN A 204 -11.00 1.63 -17.25
N GLY A 205 -9.76 1.96 -16.88
CA GLY A 205 -9.24 1.87 -15.52
C GLY A 205 -9.14 0.44 -14.96
N THR A 206 -7.98 0.05 -14.43
CA THR A 206 -7.69 -1.31 -13.92
C THR A 206 -8.61 -1.71 -12.75
N GLY A 207 -9.84 -2.16 -13.02
CA GLY A 207 -10.85 -2.45 -11.99
C GLY A 207 -11.60 -1.22 -11.48
N CYS A 208 -11.74 -0.17 -12.29
CA CYS A 208 -12.52 1.03 -11.94
C CYS A 208 -13.71 1.26 -12.89
N PHE A 209 -14.15 0.19 -13.55
CA PHE A 209 -15.21 0.19 -14.53
C PHE A 209 -16.04 -1.08 -14.44
N TYR A 210 -17.31 -0.94 -14.80
CA TYR A 210 -18.16 -2.07 -15.15
C TYR A 210 -19.15 -1.68 -16.26
N ASP A 211 -19.56 -2.66 -17.04
CA ASP A 211 -20.57 -2.52 -18.07
C ASP A 211 -21.97 -2.76 -17.50
N SER A 212 -22.72 -1.68 -17.35
CA SER A 212 -24.10 -1.70 -16.85
C SER A 212 -25.10 -2.44 -17.74
N SER A 213 -24.76 -2.73 -19.00
CA SER A 213 -25.60 -3.53 -19.91
C SER A 213 -25.50 -5.03 -19.62
N VAL A 214 -24.43 -5.46 -18.95
CA VAL A 214 -24.15 -6.87 -18.64
C VAL A 214 -24.32 -7.15 -17.15
N LEU A 215 -23.93 -6.21 -16.28
CA LEU A 215 -23.94 -6.37 -14.83
C LEU A 215 -24.79 -5.30 -14.15
N THR A 216 -25.55 -5.73 -13.15
CA THR A 216 -26.25 -4.79 -12.26
C THR A 216 -25.28 -4.18 -11.26
N THR A 217 -25.54 -2.94 -10.85
CA THR A 217 -24.75 -2.25 -9.81
C THR A 217 -24.68 -3.04 -8.50
N GLY A 218 -25.75 -3.76 -8.14
CA GLY A 218 -25.78 -4.59 -6.94
C GLY A 218 -24.81 -5.79 -7.00
N GLN A 219 -24.66 -6.43 -8.16
CA GLN A 219 -23.68 -7.50 -8.35
C GLN A 219 -22.26 -6.98 -8.17
N VAL A 220 -21.94 -5.83 -8.78
CA VAL A 220 -20.61 -5.20 -8.66
C VAL A 220 -20.33 -4.82 -7.20
N LEU A 221 -21.31 -4.23 -6.52
CA LEU A 221 -21.15 -3.84 -5.11
C LEU A 221 -20.85 -5.05 -4.20
N ILE A 222 -21.50 -6.20 -4.43
CA ILE A 222 -21.24 -7.42 -3.66
C ILE A 222 -19.85 -7.99 -3.96
N MET A 223 -19.46 -8.06 -5.24
CA MET A 223 -18.15 -8.56 -5.65
C MET A 223 -17.02 -7.70 -5.06
N GLU A 224 -17.14 -6.38 -5.15
CA GLU A 224 -16.17 -5.44 -4.57
C GLU A 224 -16.14 -5.53 -3.04
N SER A 225 -17.31 -5.59 -2.38
CA SER A 225 -17.35 -5.72 -0.91
C SER A 225 -16.66 -6.99 -0.42
N ALA A 226 -16.84 -8.11 -1.13
CA ALA A 226 -16.18 -9.37 -0.82
C ALA A 226 -14.67 -9.30 -1.07
N ALA A 227 -14.24 -8.72 -2.19
CA ALA A 227 -12.82 -8.53 -2.50
C ALA A 227 -12.13 -7.62 -1.48
N ASP A 228 -12.76 -6.49 -1.11
CA ASP A 228 -12.29 -5.57 -0.08
C ASP A 228 -12.20 -6.24 1.30
N PHE A 229 -13.21 -7.01 1.70
CA PHE A 229 -13.13 -7.80 2.94
C PHE A 229 -11.94 -8.77 2.91
N ILE A 230 -11.81 -9.56 1.84
CA ILE A 230 -10.77 -10.59 1.73
C ILE A 230 -9.37 -9.95 1.75
N ILE A 231 -9.15 -8.88 0.96
CA ILE A 231 -7.83 -8.27 0.92
C ILE A 231 -7.49 -7.62 2.26
N LEU A 232 -8.44 -6.95 2.92
CA LEU A 232 -8.25 -6.38 4.25
C LEU A 232 -7.96 -7.48 5.30
N PHE A 233 -8.66 -8.61 5.22
CA PHE A 233 -8.39 -9.76 6.07
C PHE A 233 -6.96 -10.29 5.88
N LEU A 234 -6.53 -10.48 4.63
CA LEU A 234 -5.20 -10.99 4.31
C LEU A 234 -4.09 -10.04 4.77
N VAL A 235 -4.18 -8.74 4.46
CA VAL A 235 -3.13 -7.76 4.85
C VAL A 235 -3.01 -7.59 6.36
N PHE A 236 -4.12 -7.72 7.10
CA PHE A 236 -4.07 -7.81 8.55
C PHE A 236 -3.41 -9.10 9.02
N GLY A 237 -3.80 -10.23 8.43
CA GLY A 237 -3.28 -11.56 8.75
C GLY A 237 -1.80 -11.76 8.45
N VAL A 238 -1.20 -10.98 7.55
CA VAL A 238 0.23 -11.13 7.19
C VAL A 238 1.11 -9.96 7.61
N GLY A 239 0.55 -8.80 7.99
CA GLY A 239 1.36 -7.59 8.21
C GLY A 239 0.85 -6.59 9.25
N LEU A 240 -0.42 -6.18 9.18
CA LEU A 240 -0.91 -5.08 10.04
C LEU A 240 -1.19 -5.50 11.48
N ASP A 241 -1.49 -6.78 11.71
CA ASP A 241 -1.66 -7.28 13.07
C ASP A 241 -0.28 -7.37 13.76
N PRO A 242 -0.07 -6.66 14.90
CA PRO A 242 1.20 -6.69 15.63
C PRO A 242 1.67 -8.11 16.01
N ARG A 243 0.73 -9.08 16.14
CA ARG A 243 1.05 -10.51 16.34
C ARG A 243 1.95 -11.07 15.24
N GLN A 244 1.73 -10.63 14.01
CA GLN A 244 2.40 -11.18 12.82
C GLN A 244 3.83 -10.70 12.69
N SER A 245 4.16 -9.56 13.31
CA SER A 245 5.52 -9.03 13.39
C SER A 245 6.51 -10.03 14.01
N HIS A 246 6.03 -10.87 14.93
CA HIS A 246 6.82 -11.92 15.59
C HIS A 246 6.98 -13.18 14.74
N VAL A 247 6.06 -13.42 13.81
CA VAL A 247 6.02 -14.63 12.98
C VAL A 247 6.82 -14.43 11.70
N PHE A 248 6.55 -13.35 10.96
CA PHE A 248 7.12 -13.14 9.63
C PHE A 248 8.31 -12.18 9.61
N GLY A 249 8.44 -11.33 10.65
CA GLY A 249 9.52 -10.34 10.74
C GLY A 249 9.46 -9.25 9.65
N PRO A 250 10.42 -8.30 9.66
CA PRO A 250 10.41 -7.12 8.77
C PRO A 250 10.66 -7.42 7.30
N HIS A 251 11.23 -8.58 7.00
CA HIS A 251 11.66 -8.90 5.63
C HIS A 251 10.58 -9.62 4.83
N LEU A 252 9.66 -10.37 5.45
CA LEU A 252 8.65 -11.13 4.68
C LEU A 252 7.32 -10.38 4.52
N VAL A 253 6.97 -9.50 5.47
CA VAL A 253 5.69 -8.76 5.46
C VAL A 253 5.43 -8.05 4.13
N PRO A 254 6.36 -7.27 3.54
CA PRO A 254 6.09 -6.57 2.28
C PRO A 254 5.79 -7.53 1.12
N ALA A 255 6.52 -8.66 1.03
CA ALA A 255 6.30 -9.66 0.00
C ALA A 255 4.94 -10.36 0.15
N LEU A 256 4.50 -10.66 1.38
CA LEU A 256 3.21 -11.30 1.65
C LEU A 256 2.03 -10.34 1.44
N VAL A 257 2.19 -9.07 1.78
CA VAL A 257 1.19 -8.02 1.48
C VAL A 257 1.02 -7.89 -0.02
N GLY A 258 2.12 -7.76 -0.78
CA GLY A 258 2.08 -7.75 -2.23
C GLY A 258 1.41 -9.01 -2.79
N LEU A 259 1.81 -10.20 -2.30
CA LEU A 259 1.26 -11.47 -2.77
C LEU A 259 -0.26 -11.54 -2.56
N SER A 260 -0.73 -11.06 -1.40
CA SER A 260 -2.17 -11.00 -1.09
C SER A 260 -2.93 -10.18 -2.13
N PHE A 261 -2.45 -8.97 -2.45
CA PHE A 261 -3.05 -8.14 -3.50
C PHE A 261 -2.94 -8.77 -4.88
N GLY A 262 -1.81 -9.39 -5.21
CA GLY A 262 -1.60 -10.05 -6.50
C GLY A 262 -2.56 -11.23 -6.73
N VAL A 263 -2.76 -12.07 -5.70
CA VAL A 263 -3.70 -13.19 -5.75
C VAL A 263 -5.14 -12.68 -5.90
N VAL A 264 -5.55 -11.70 -5.09
CA VAL A 264 -6.91 -11.16 -5.16
C VAL A 264 -7.15 -10.43 -6.50
N ALA A 265 -6.17 -9.68 -7.00
CA ALA A 265 -6.25 -9.05 -8.33
C ALA A 265 -6.39 -10.10 -9.45
N PHE A 266 -5.59 -11.16 -9.41
CA PHE A 266 -5.66 -12.24 -10.39
C PHE A 266 -7.05 -12.88 -10.45
N VAL A 267 -7.57 -13.35 -9.30
CA VAL A 267 -8.85 -14.08 -9.29
C VAL A 267 -10.05 -13.20 -9.62
N ASN A 268 -9.94 -11.88 -9.39
CA ASN A 268 -11.02 -10.94 -9.69
C ASN A 268 -10.95 -10.37 -11.12
N SER A 269 -9.80 -10.45 -11.80
CA SER A 269 -9.58 -9.79 -13.10
C SER A 269 -10.49 -10.25 -14.25
N ALA A 270 -11.09 -11.44 -14.14
CA ALA A 270 -11.93 -12.03 -15.19
C ALA A 270 -13.15 -12.77 -14.62
N THR A 271 -13.64 -12.38 -13.44
CA THR A 271 -14.71 -13.11 -12.74
C THR A 271 -16.06 -13.05 -13.45
N ALA A 272 -16.35 -11.95 -14.14
CA ALA A 272 -17.58 -11.78 -14.88
C ALA A 272 -17.35 -10.91 -16.14
N PRO A 273 -18.02 -11.20 -17.26
CA PRO A 273 -18.02 -10.31 -18.42
C PRO A 273 -18.51 -8.91 -18.02
N GLY A 274 -17.85 -7.87 -18.52
CA GLY A 274 -18.19 -6.49 -18.18
C GLY A 274 -17.74 -6.04 -16.78
N TYR A 275 -17.04 -6.87 -15.99
CA TYR A 275 -16.41 -6.43 -14.74
C TYR A 275 -14.93 -6.12 -14.97
N GLY A 276 -14.49 -4.91 -14.62
CA GLY A 276 -13.09 -4.50 -14.77
C GLY A 276 -12.10 -5.19 -13.81
N GLY A 277 -12.60 -6.00 -12.88
CA GLY A 277 -11.85 -6.62 -11.80
C GLY A 277 -11.89 -5.82 -10.51
N ALA A 278 -11.45 -6.44 -9.41
CA ALA A 278 -11.59 -5.85 -8.08
C ALA A 278 -10.78 -4.57 -7.93
N ASN A 279 -11.44 -3.52 -7.45
CA ASN A 279 -10.82 -2.25 -7.16
C ASN A 279 -9.82 -2.36 -5.99
N MET A 280 -10.31 -2.84 -4.84
CA MET A 280 -9.59 -2.97 -3.56
C MET A 280 -9.02 -1.68 -2.96
N ASN A 281 -9.15 -0.52 -3.63
CA ASN A 281 -8.63 0.77 -3.19
C ASN A 281 -9.41 1.93 -3.82
N PRO A 282 -10.42 2.53 -3.17
CA PRO A 282 -11.21 3.61 -3.77
C PRO A 282 -10.40 4.86 -4.15
N ALA A 283 -9.22 5.09 -3.55
CA ALA A 283 -8.33 6.16 -4.01
C ALA A 283 -7.83 5.92 -5.45
N LYS A 284 -7.60 4.67 -5.84
CA LYS A 284 -7.26 4.30 -7.22
C LYS A 284 -8.33 4.79 -8.18
N CYS A 285 -9.58 4.38 -7.97
CA CYS A 285 -10.68 4.80 -8.85
C CYS A 285 -10.99 6.29 -8.76
N PHE A 286 -10.73 6.92 -7.61
CA PHE A 286 -10.80 8.37 -7.50
C PHE A 286 -9.81 9.07 -8.45
N GLY A 287 -8.56 8.58 -8.52
CA GLY A 287 -7.56 9.10 -9.46
C GLY A 287 -7.99 8.96 -10.93
N PHE A 288 -8.58 7.81 -11.28
CA PHE A 288 -9.16 7.59 -12.62
C PHE A 288 -10.35 8.53 -12.89
N ALA A 289 -11.26 8.69 -11.94
CA ALA A 289 -12.40 9.60 -12.05
C ALA A 289 -11.96 11.06 -12.23
N VAL A 290 -10.88 11.49 -11.58
CA VAL A 290 -10.25 12.80 -11.81
C VAL A 290 -9.69 12.88 -13.24
N ALA A 291 -9.08 11.82 -13.75
CA ALA A 291 -8.52 11.79 -15.10
C ALA A 291 -9.61 11.84 -16.18
N THR A 292 -10.69 11.09 -16.01
CA THR A 292 -11.80 10.99 -16.99
C THR A 292 -12.88 12.05 -16.78
N GLN A 293 -12.84 12.78 -15.66
CA GLN A 293 -13.91 13.70 -15.23
C GLN A 293 -15.27 13.01 -15.03
N ASP A 294 -15.27 11.71 -14.74
CA ASP A 294 -16.48 10.92 -14.48
C ASP A 294 -16.44 10.29 -13.08
N PHE A 295 -17.36 10.75 -12.22
CA PHE A 295 -17.52 10.27 -10.83
C PHE A 295 -18.81 9.45 -10.64
N SER A 296 -19.53 9.12 -11.71
CA SER A 296 -20.86 8.48 -11.67
C SER A 296 -20.85 7.15 -10.91
N THR A 297 -19.77 6.38 -11.01
CA THR A 297 -19.59 5.08 -10.34
C THR A 297 -18.81 5.17 -9.04
N GLN A 298 -18.28 6.34 -8.68
CA GLN A 298 -17.30 6.49 -7.60
C GLN A 298 -17.83 6.00 -6.25
N TRP A 299 -19.11 6.22 -5.98
CA TRP A 299 -19.75 5.81 -4.72
C TRP A 299 -19.70 4.30 -4.50
N ILE A 300 -19.73 3.48 -5.56
CA ILE A 300 -19.72 2.01 -5.48
C ILE A 300 -18.44 1.56 -4.80
N TRP A 301 -17.30 2.10 -5.26
CA TRP A 301 -15.97 1.77 -4.77
C TRP A 301 -15.78 2.12 -3.30
N TRP A 302 -16.40 3.23 -2.85
CA TRP A 302 -16.36 3.63 -1.45
C TRP A 302 -17.27 2.78 -0.58
N VAL A 303 -18.52 2.57 -0.99
CA VAL A 303 -19.49 1.78 -0.19
C VAL A 303 -19.04 0.33 -0.07
N ALA A 304 -18.50 -0.26 -1.14
CA ALA A 304 -17.90 -1.60 -1.09
C ALA A 304 -16.74 -1.68 -0.10
N GLY A 305 -15.78 -0.76 -0.22
CA GLY A 305 -14.63 -0.68 0.67
C GLY A 305 -15.00 -0.50 2.13
N LEU A 306 -15.92 0.43 2.43
CA LEU A 306 -16.43 0.66 3.78
C LEU A 306 -17.10 -0.59 4.36
N THR A 307 -17.84 -1.33 3.53
CA THR A 307 -18.48 -2.58 3.92
C THR A 307 -17.43 -3.63 4.27
N GLY A 308 -16.43 -3.85 3.40
CA GLY A 308 -15.32 -4.76 3.66
C GLY A 308 -14.51 -4.40 4.91
N SER A 309 -14.21 -3.11 5.10
CA SER A 309 -13.56 -2.56 6.29
C SER A 309 -14.34 -2.84 7.57
N LEU A 310 -15.65 -2.67 7.55
CA LEU A 310 -16.50 -2.94 8.71
C LEU A 310 -16.46 -4.42 9.10
N PHE A 311 -16.61 -5.33 8.13
CA PHE A 311 -16.52 -6.77 8.38
C PHE A 311 -15.15 -7.17 8.94
N GLN A 312 -14.06 -6.66 8.36
CA GLN A 312 -12.73 -6.92 8.86
C GLN A 312 -12.52 -6.37 10.27
N ALA A 313 -12.99 -5.15 10.55
CA ALA A 313 -12.89 -4.56 11.88
C ALA A 313 -13.68 -5.37 12.92
N ILE A 314 -14.89 -5.82 12.59
CA ILE A 314 -15.69 -6.70 13.47
C ILE A 314 -14.92 -7.99 13.76
N LEU A 315 -14.39 -8.65 12.73
CA LEU A 315 -13.63 -9.89 12.87
C LEU A 315 -12.37 -9.70 13.71
N TYR A 316 -11.64 -8.60 13.50
CA TYR A 316 -10.43 -8.26 14.23
C TYR A 316 -10.71 -8.03 15.73
N ASN A 317 -11.81 -7.33 16.05
CA ASN A 317 -12.21 -7.06 17.44
C ASN A 317 -12.87 -8.28 18.12
N PHE A 318 -13.45 -9.21 17.35
CA PHE A 318 -14.01 -10.46 17.88
C PHE A 318 -12.92 -11.46 18.26
N ASN A 319 -11.86 -11.55 17.46
CA ASN A 319 -10.67 -12.33 17.80
C ASN A 319 -10.04 -11.71 19.06
N PRO A 320 -9.64 -12.50 20.10
CA PRO A 320 -9.08 -11.92 21.32
C PRO A 320 -7.98 -10.91 20.97
N PRO A 321 -8.04 -9.71 21.53
CA PRO A 321 -7.07 -8.67 21.20
C PRO A 321 -5.67 -9.21 21.44
N TRP A 322 -4.70 -8.72 20.67
CA TRP A 322 -3.31 -8.97 20.99
C TRP A 322 -3.01 -8.50 22.41
N VAL A 323 -2.57 -9.43 23.25
CA VAL A 323 -2.17 -9.17 24.63
C VAL A 323 -0.65 -9.23 24.64
N VAL A 324 0.02 -8.16 25.07
CA VAL A 324 1.42 -8.26 25.46
C VAL A 324 1.46 -9.11 26.73
N PRO A 325 2.14 -10.26 26.76
CA PRO A 325 2.34 -10.98 28.01
C PRO A 325 3.07 -10.05 28.98
N ASP A 326 2.47 -9.78 30.15
CA ASP A 326 3.19 -9.12 31.25
C ASP A 326 4.29 -10.08 31.71
N GLU A 327 5.54 -9.83 31.31
CA GLU A 327 6.72 -10.58 31.78
C GLU A 327 6.84 -10.57 33.32
N ASN A 328 6.20 -9.60 33.99
CA ASN A 328 6.24 -9.40 35.43
C ASN A 328 5.07 -10.03 36.21
N THR A 329 4.08 -10.66 35.56
CA THR A 329 3.00 -11.39 36.26
C THR A 329 2.60 -12.66 35.52
N PRO A 330 3.25 -13.81 35.84
CA PRO A 330 2.75 -15.12 35.42
C PRO A 330 1.31 -15.30 35.96
N GLY A 331 0.32 -15.38 35.07
CA GLY A 331 -1.09 -15.57 35.44
C GLY A 331 -1.97 -14.31 35.53
N GLY A 332 -1.44 -13.14 35.15
CA GLY A 332 -2.25 -11.92 35.04
C GLY A 332 -3.31 -12.04 33.94
N LYS A 333 -4.57 -11.61 34.22
CA LYS A 333 -5.63 -11.61 33.21
C LYS A 333 -5.17 -10.79 31.98
N PRO A 334 -5.34 -11.32 30.76
CA PRO A 334 -4.98 -10.60 29.55
C PRO A 334 -5.65 -9.23 29.49
N ARG A 335 -4.87 -8.18 29.22
CA ARG A 335 -5.36 -6.81 29.05
C ARG A 335 -5.33 -6.44 27.57
N ALA A 336 -6.45 -5.91 27.09
CA ALA A 336 -6.58 -5.39 25.73
C ALA A 336 -5.72 -4.13 25.53
N PRO A 337 -5.24 -3.86 24.29
CA PRO A 337 -4.42 -2.71 23.95
C PRO A 337 -5.19 -1.37 23.93
#